data_AF-A0AAV5YKQ6-F1
#
_entry.id   AF-A0AAV5YKQ6-F1
#
_cell.length_a   1.000
_cell.length_b   1.000
_cell.length_c   1.000
_cell.angle_alpha   90.00
_cell.angle_beta   90.00
_cell.angle_gamma   90.00
#
_symmetry.space_group_name_H-M   'P 1'
#
loop_
_entity.id
_entity.type
_entity.pdbx_description
1 polymer ?
#
loop_
_entity_poly.entity_id
_entity_poly.type
_entity_poly.pdbx_seq_one_letter_code
_entity_poly.pdbx_strand_id
1 'polypeptide(L)' 'MIRQTAVPGRRLTALMVVGLLLAACASPVGTNRTDPKVVLRELGQSATTTGEPTWQTRNVLFEQGMFAEFEERPEDVLA' A
#
# COMPACT_ATOMS: atom_id res chain seq x y z
N MET A 1 36.73 30.18 5.38
CA MET A 1 36.16 30.81 4.17
C MET A 1 34.97 29.99 3.71
N ILE A 2 33.75 30.43 4.01
CA ILE A 2 32.51 29.77 3.59
C ILE A 2 32.20 30.26 2.18
N ARG A 3 32.23 29.38 1.18
CA ARG A 3 31.82 29.71 -0.20
C ARG A 3 30.34 30.06 -0.19
N GLN A 4 30.02 31.36 -0.25
CA GLN A 4 28.70 31.81 -0.67
C GLN A 4 28.58 31.57 -2.18
N THR A 5 28.06 30.40 -2.56
CA THR A 5 27.58 30.20 -3.93
C THR A 5 26.31 31.03 -4.08
N ALA A 6 26.41 32.22 -4.67
CA ALA A 6 25.25 33.01 -5.06
C ALA A 6 24.41 32.15 -6.02
N VAL A 7 23.34 31.52 -5.51
CA VAL A 7 22.39 30.78 -6.33
C VAL A 7 21.57 31.85 -7.05
N PRO A 8 21.66 32.00 -8.38
CA PRO A 8 20.87 32.99 -9.10
C PRO A 8 19.38 32.76 -8.80
N GLY A 9 18.62 33.82 -8.53
CA GLY A 9 17.23 33.74 -8.06
C GLY A 9 16.36 32.77 -8.87
N ARG A 10 16.60 32.69 -10.19
CA ARG A 10 15.93 31.75 -11.09
C ARG A 10 16.14 30.26 -10.74
N ARG A 11 17.33 29.88 -10.25
CA ARG A 11 17.62 28.50 -9.80
C ARG A 11 16.91 28.18 -8.49
N LEU A 12 16.83 29.15 -7.58
CA LEU A 12 16.07 29.03 -6.33
C LEU A 12 14.58 28.86 -6.61
N THR A 13 14.02 29.67 -7.51
CA THR A 13 12.62 29.54 -7.94
C THR A 13 12.37 28.18 -8.60
N ALA A 14 13.26 27.72 -9.48
CA ALA A 14 13.14 26.41 -10.13
C ALA A 14 13.16 25.25 -9.11
N LEU A 15 14.09 25.30 -8.14
CA LEU A 15 14.15 24.29 -7.08
C LEU A 15 12.88 24.28 -6.21
N MET A 16 12.36 25.47 -5.89
CA MET A 16 11.15 25.59 -5.08
C MET A 16 9.93 25.03 -5.83
N VAL A 17 9.77 25.37 -7.11
CA VAL A 17 8.69 24.82 -7.97
C VAL A 17 8.79 23.29 -8.08
N VAL A 18 9.99 22.75 -8.33
CA VAL A 18 10.21 21.30 -8.39
C VAL A 18 9.88 20.63 -7.05
N GLY A 19 10.28 21.25 -5.94
CA GLY A 19 9.97 20.74 -4.59
C GLY A 19 8.46 20.67 -4.32
N LEU A 20 7.70 21.71 -4.68
CA LEU A 20 6.24 21.70 -4.53
C LEU A 20 5.55 20.64 -5.41
N LEU A 21 6.02 20.46 -6.65
CA LEU A 21 5.47 19.44 -7.54
C LEU A 21 5.69 18.03 -6.99
N LEU A 22 6.88 17.75 -6.43
CA LEU A 22 7.17 16.46 -5.81
C LEU A 22 6.34 16.21 -4.55
N ALA A 23 6.16 17.23 -3.71
CA ALA A 23 5.35 17.12 -2.50
C ALA A 23 3.86 16.88 -2.82
N ALA A 24 3.34 17.46 -3.91
CA ALA A 24 1.97 17.25 -4.35
C ALA A 24 1.70 15.80 -4.84
N CYS A 25 2.73 15.12 -5.34
CA CYS A 25 2.62 13.71 -5.77
C CYS A 25 2.87 12.71 -4.62
N ALA A 26 3.40 13.15 -3.49
CA ALA A 26 3.63 12.31 -2.33
C ALA A 26 2.37 12.27 -1.46
N SER A 27 1.49 11.30 -1.71
CA SER A 27 0.40 11.00 -0.77
C SER A 27 0.96 10.31 0.48
N PRO A 28 0.65 10.79 1.70
CA PRO A 28 1.11 10.13 2.92
C PRO A 28 0.53 8.72 3.00
N VAL A 29 1.40 7.70 3.03
CA VAL A 29 1.01 6.31 3.26
C VAL A 29 0.78 6.13 4.76
N GLY A 30 -0.47 6.26 5.20
CA GLY A 30 -0.86 5.99 6.58
C GLY A 30 -1.10 4.50 6.80
N THR A 31 -0.42 3.90 7.77
CA THR A 31 -0.74 2.54 8.25
C THR A 31 -1.44 2.64 9.60
N ASN A 32 -2.70 2.22 9.67
CA ASN A 32 -3.41 2.05 10.94
C ASN A 32 -3.28 0.59 11.39
N ARG A 33 -2.89 0.36 12.65
CA ARG A 33 -2.89 -1.00 13.22
C ARG A 33 -4.33 -1.39 13.56
N THR A 34 -4.92 -2.16 12.68
CA THR A 34 -6.21 -2.81 12.92
C THR A 34 -6.02 -4.06 13.77
N ASP A 35 -7.01 -4.39 14.60
CA ASP A 35 -7.04 -5.65 15.34
C ASP A 35 -6.99 -6.84 14.36
N PRO A 36 -5.98 -7.73 14.45
CA PRO A 36 -5.82 -8.87 13.57
C PRO A 36 -7.04 -9.80 13.56
N LYS A 37 -7.76 -9.94 14.68
CA LYS A 37 -8.92 -10.83 14.78
C LYS A 37 -10.12 -10.28 14.01
N VAL A 38 -10.29 -8.96 14.02
CA VAL A 38 -11.37 -8.29 13.26
C VAL A 38 -11.09 -8.42 11.78
N VAL A 39 -9.85 -8.18 11.37
CA VAL A 39 -9.41 -8.34 9.98
C VAL A 39 -9.59 -9.78 9.52
N LEU A 40 -9.03 -10.78 10.22
CA LEU A 40 -9.18 -12.19 9.82
C LEU A 40 -10.65 -12.62 9.70
N ARG A 41 -11.51 -12.14 10.59
CA ARG A 41 -12.94 -12.44 10.54
C ARG A 41 -13.61 -11.83 9.31
N GLU A 42 -13.38 -10.56 9.02
CA GLU A 42 -13.92 -9.92 7.80
C GLU A 42 -13.37 -10.56 6.52
N LEU A 43 -12.12 -11.01 6.54
CA LEU A 43 -11.46 -11.70 5.43
C LEU A 43 -12.12 -13.05 5.13
N GLY A 44 -12.29 -13.90 6.15
CA GLY A 44 -12.99 -15.17 6.01
C GLY A 44 -14.46 -14.98 5.64
N GLN A 45 -15.11 -13.95 6.18
CA GLN A 45 -16.53 -13.68 5.92
C GLN A 45 -16.78 -13.16 4.49
N SER A 46 -15.89 -12.34 3.91
CA SER A 46 -16.00 -11.97 2.49
C SER A 46 -15.82 -13.19 1.59
N ALA A 47 -14.73 -13.96 1.78
CA ALA A 47 -14.46 -15.10 0.92
C ALA A 47 -15.58 -16.17 0.97
N THR A 48 -16.18 -16.38 2.15
CA THR A 48 -17.31 -17.32 2.30
C THR A 48 -18.66 -16.77 1.81
N THR A 49 -18.84 -15.45 1.78
CA THR A 49 -20.13 -14.83 1.39
C THR A 49 -20.19 -14.46 -0.09
N THR A 50 -19.10 -13.95 -0.66
CA THR A 50 -19.02 -13.51 -2.06
C THR A 50 -18.29 -14.49 -2.96
N GLY A 51 -17.58 -15.47 -2.39
CA GLY A 51 -16.66 -16.35 -3.13
C GLY A 51 -15.37 -15.66 -3.58
N GLU A 52 -15.24 -14.34 -3.34
CA GLU A 52 -14.09 -13.56 -3.77
C GLU A 52 -13.23 -13.13 -2.57
N PRO A 53 -11.90 -13.33 -2.62
CA PRO A 53 -11.01 -12.87 -1.58
C PRO A 53 -10.89 -11.35 -1.65
N THR A 54 -10.95 -10.69 -0.50
CA THR A 54 -10.64 -9.25 -0.42
C THR A 54 -9.19 -9.00 -0.83
N TRP A 55 -8.86 -7.76 -1.18
CA TRP A 55 -7.49 -7.37 -1.53
C TRP A 55 -6.45 -7.80 -0.49
N GLN A 56 -6.78 -7.71 0.79
CA GLN A 56 -5.91 -8.11 1.89
C GLN A 56 -5.71 -9.62 1.94
N THR A 57 -6.77 -10.42 1.71
CA THR A 57 -6.65 -11.89 1.59
C THR A 57 -5.82 -12.25 0.37
N ARG A 58 -6.01 -11.56 -0.76
CA ARG A 58 -5.21 -11.78 -1.97
C ARG A 58 -3.73 -11.61 -1.72
N ASN A 59 -3.32 -10.54 -1.02
CA ASN A 59 -1.92 -10.31 -0.68
C ASN A 59 -1.34 -11.47 0.14
N VAL A 60 -2.05 -11.93 1.18
CA VAL A 60 -1.58 -13.05 2.01
C VAL A 60 -1.49 -14.34 1.20
N LEU A 61 -2.52 -14.66 0.39
CA LEU A 61 -2.50 -15.84 -0.48
C LEU A 61 -1.36 -15.78 -1.50
N PHE A 62 -1.05 -14.60 -2.03
CA PHE A 62 0.05 -14.40 -2.97
C PHE A 62 1.41 -14.59 -2.28
N GLU A 63 1.58 -14.03 -1.09
CA GLU A 63 2.80 -14.19 -0.27
C GLU A 63 3.04 -15.64 0.13
N GLN A 64 1.97 -16.40 0.38
CA GLN A 64 2.04 -17.82 0.73
C GLN A 64 2.06 -18.76 -0.49
N GLY A 65 1.94 -18.24 -1.72
CA GLY A 65 1.88 -19.04 -2.95
C GLY A 65 0.59 -19.85 -3.12
N MET A 66 -0.45 -19.57 -2.34
CA MET A 66 -1.72 -20.32 -2.31
C MET A 66 -2.83 -19.67 -3.17
N PHE A 67 -2.49 -18.65 -3.95
CA PHE A 67 -3.49 -17.89 -4.74
C PHE A 67 -4.21 -18.74 -5.79
N ALA A 68 -3.48 -19.63 -6.48
CA ALA A 68 -4.08 -20.54 -7.46
C ALA A 68 -4.94 -21.62 -6.80
N GLU A 69 -4.47 -22.17 -5.66
CA GLU A 69 -5.19 -23.19 -4.91
C GLU A 69 -6.49 -22.65 -4.30
N PHE A 70 -6.52 -21.35 -3.98
CA PHE A 70 -7.74 -20.66 -3.57
C PHE A 70 -8.81 -20.63 -4.68
N GLU A 71 -8.44 -20.51 -5.96
CA GLU A 71 -9.42 -20.53 -7.07
C GLU A 71 -10.04 -21.92 -7.28
N GLU A 72 -9.28 -22.98 -7.02
CA GLU A 72 -9.79 -24.35 -7.16
C GLU A 72 -10.54 -24.82 -5.90
N ARG A 73 -10.01 -24.50 -4.71
CA ARG A 73 -10.44 -25.09 -3.42
C ARG A 73 -10.32 -24.07 -2.27
N PRO A 74 -11.16 -23.04 -2.22
CA PRO A 74 -11.04 -21.95 -1.25
C PRO A 74 -11.20 -22.44 0.21
N GLU A 75 -12.09 -23.40 0.47
CA GLU A 75 -12.29 -23.98 1.79
C GLU A 75 -11.03 -24.60 2.39
N ASP A 76 -10.15 -25.22 1.60
CA ASP A 76 -8.93 -25.87 2.10
C ASP A 76 -7.82 -24.87 2.44
N VAL A 77 -7.82 -23.71 1.78
CA VAL A 77 -6.82 -22.66 1.98
C VAL A 77 -7.23 -21.71 3.11
N LEU A 78 -8.54 -21.62 3.41
CA LEU A 78 -9.11 -20.75 4.44
C LEU A 78 -9.35 -21.44 5.79
N ALA A 79 -9.19 -22.77 5.90
CA ALA A 79 -9.47 -23.57 7.09
C ALA A 79 -8.48 -23.37 8.25
#